data_AF-W4FUG4-F1
#
_entry.id   AF-W4FUG4-F1
#
_cell.length_a   1.000
_cell.length_b   1.000
_cell.length_c   1.000
_cell.angle_alpha   90.00
_cell.angle_beta   90.00
_cell.angle_gamma   90.00
#
_symmetry.space_group_name_H-M   'P 1'
#
loop_
_entity.id
_entity.type
_entity.pdbx_description
1 polymer ?
#
loop_
_entity_poly.entity_id
_entity_poly.type
_entity_poly.pdbx_seq_one_letter_code
_entity_poly.pdbx_strand_id
1 'polypeptide(L)'
;MLALWCVVVGEEAAFSVKVAGNNTVAHLKAEIKAKNRYQFPAHQMQLYRVEGLTLNDQRHWHFHGRPVADMSTMQLSDFAGSTTKLTTMSLVSNCFNDTDAELTPEKVHILVKRPDPPPPPLPPSCRPMEISISDLLQQNPLPSMEFTEAMKQPLGFKIPITTPRYVSLFPDSFVEGTAEYGVAVDVVLQHTMFEHSQVEVATVDTNWLNLFVFLCQCVVHRDQCHDSDSPSEQEMEAVVVKQNAMVGKCVTRASWGEMTTATNALTYKLGPAAYCTFPDGLTSIPAWTTSSTIIQLHQLTYNCALQSYSTRQLKTYHVSNLDGRHQFVVDVFKVLKWVGSIPKPHTTMHLVPGIRTVTRNHGHYLTWVKSGLVKQFQHDDIIDMAVMNRIYRAPLQHVERGRCHYTSVTITSIGQTLKTALSEDLVSRDTVKAQVRSALNELHSLGLAHCNVQAANVFVLLEDKRVILGDLESCRPVDAAPPQVCPNKIKTALELDEYQFGTFVDELATM
;
A
#
# COMPACT_ATOMS: atom_id res chain seq x y z
N MET A 1 26.75 1.09 37.10
CA MET A 1 25.43 1.77 37.22
C MET A 1 25.70 3.25 37.34
N LEU A 2 25.15 4.06 36.44
CA LEU A 2 25.30 5.52 36.41
C LEU A 2 24.15 6.16 37.20
N ALA A 3 24.46 7.18 38.00
CA ALA A 3 23.45 7.99 38.70
C ALA A 3 23.37 9.37 38.02
N LEU A 4 22.28 9.62 37.30
CA LEU A 4 22.10 10.82 36.49
C LEU A 4 21.07 11.75 37.15
N TRP A 5 21.42 13.02 37.30
CA TRP A 5 20.49 14.05 37.78
C TRP A 5 19.72 14.68 36.62
N CYS A 6 18.41 14.74 36.80
CA CYS A 6 17.44 15.19 35.81
C CYS A 6 16.65 16.38 36.36
N VAL A 7 16.28 17.31 35.48
CA VAL A 7 15.35 18.41 35.76
C VAL A 7 14.32 18.49 34.64
N VAL A 8 13.06 18.70 34.98
CA VAL A 8 12.02 18.94 33.97
C VAL A 8 12.08 20.41 33.56
N VAL A 9 12.06 20.67 32.26
CA VAL A 9 12.03 22.06 31.76
C VAL A 9 10.75 22.74 32.26
N GLY A 10 10.91 23.88 32.92
CA GLY A 10 9.83 24.61 33.57
C GLY A 10 9.42 24.09 34.96
N GLU A 11 10.24 23.25 35.61
CA GLU A 11 10.06 22.85 37.00
C GLU A 11 11.34 23.11 37.82
N GLU A 12 11.18 23.38 39.12
CA GLU A 12 12.31 23.70 40.01
C GLU A 12 12.94 22.46 40.65
N ALA A 13 12.31 21.29 40.54
CA ALA A 13 12.71 20.09 41.26
C ALA A 13 13.68 19.22 40.43
N ALA A 14 14.88 19.00 40.96
CA ALA A 14 15.81 18.01 40.45
C ALA A 14 15.52 16.62 41.05
N PHE A 15 15.74 15.57 40.26
CA PHE A 15 15.65 14.19 40.74
C PHE A 15 16.71 13.31 40.09
N SER A 16 17.15 12.27 40.80
CA SER A 16 18.16 11.33 40.29
C SER A 16 17.52 10.08 39.69
N VAL A 17 18.14 9.49 38.67
CA VAL A 17 17.77 8.17 38.12
C VAL A 17 19.02 7.30 38.03
N LYS A 18 18.89 6.02 38.37
CA LYS A 18 19.97 5.04 38.27
C LYS A 18 19.74 4.19 37.03
N VAL A 19 20.74 4.09 36.15
CA VAL A 19 20.63 3.33 34.90
C VAL A 19 21.95 2.63 34.55
N ALA A 20 21.90 1.46 33.92
CA ALA A 20 23.10 0.78 33.45
C ALA A 20 23.60 1.42 32.16
N GLY A 21 24.93 1.59 32.00
CA GLY A 21 25.49 2.25 30.81
C GLY A 21 25.21 1.48 29.50
N ASN A 22 25.09 0.15 29.58
CA ASN A 22 24.73 -0.72 28.46
C ASN A 22 23.21 -0.72 28.14
N ASN A 23 22.39 0.00 28.89
CA ASN A 23 20.99 0.21 28.52
C ASN A 23 20.85 1.34 27.50
N THR A 24 19.75 1.35 26.76
CA THR A 24 19.44 2.41 25.79
C THR A 24 18.78 3.62 26.44
N VAL A 25 18.81 4.76 25.76
CA VAL A 25 18.05 5.96 26.13
C VAL A 25 16.55 5.67 26.23
N ALA A 26 16.00 4.72 25.45
CA ALA A 26 14.62 4.26 25.59
C ALA A 26 14.31 3.73 27.00
N HIS A 27 15.24 2.93 27.54
CA HIS A 27 15.12 2.38 28.89
C HIS A 27 15.23 3.49 29.95
N LEU A 28 16.13 4.45 29.75
CA LEU A 28 16.23 5.63 30.62
C LEU A 28 14.93 6.46 30.66
N LYS A 29 14.26 6.64 29.51
CA LYS A 29 12.93 7.28 29.45
C LYS A 29 11.87 6.51 30.25
N ALA A 30 11.91 5.18 30.20
CA ALA A 30 10.99 4.34 30.96
C ALA A 30 11.20 4.49 32.48
N GLU A 31 12.46 4.53 32.94
CA GLU A 31 12.80 4.77 34.35
C GLU A 31 12.37 6.15 34.84
N ILE A 32 12.62 7.21 34.07
CA ILE A 32 12.16 8.57 34.38
C ILE A 32 10.62 8.62 34.48
N LYS A 33 9.93 7.95 33.55
CA LYS A 33 8.46 7.84 33.55
C LYS A 33 7.97 7.16 34.82
N ALA A 34 8.53 5.99 35.16
CA ALA A 34 8.13 5.21 36.32
C ALA A 34 8.34 5.98 37.63
N LYS A 35 9.48 6.68 37.75
CA LYS A 35 9.82 7.47 38.94
C LYS A 35 8.86 8.65 39.16
N ASN A 36 8.50 9.37 38.10
CA ASN A 36 7.63 10.55 38.17
C ASN A 36 6.14 10.25 37.94
N ARG A 37 5.78 8.98 37.73
CA ARG A 37 4.39 8.51 37.50
C ARG A 37 3.67 9.26 36.37
N TYR A 38 4.38 9.58 35.28
CA TYR A 38 3.76 10.23 34.13
C TYR A 38 2.73 9.31 33.45
N GLN A 39 1.58 9.86 33.07
CA GLN A 39 0.49 9.13 32.44
C GLN A 39 0.68 8.93 30.92
N PHE A 40 1.56 9.71 30.29
CA PHE A 40 1.84 9.60 28.85
C PHE A 40 2.87 8.48 28.52
N PRO A 41 2.86 7.90 27.30
CA PRO A 41 3.86 6.93 26.87
C PRO A 41 5.32 7.45 26.93
N ALA A 42 6.26 6.61 27.37
CA ALA A 42 7.66 7.04 27.57
C ALA A 42 8.35 7.49 26.27
N HIS A 43 7.88 7.07 25.09
CA HIS A 43 8.46 7.52 23.82
C HIS A 43 8.11 8.99 23.49
N GLN A 44 7.07 9.57 24.10
CA GLN A 44 6.62 10.93 23.84
C GLN A 44 7.46 12.00 24.56
N MET A 45 8.20 11.65 25.61
CA MET A 45 9.15 12.58 26.24
C MET A 45 10.43 12.72 25.40
N GLN A 46 11.02 13.91 25.47
CA GLN A 46 12.32 14.20 24.87
C GLN A 46 13.35 14.46 25.97
N LEU A 47 14.53 13.89 25.83
CA LEU A 47 15.65 14.06 26.76
C LEU A 47 16.77 14.82 26.07
N TYR A 48 17.34 15.79 26.78
CA TYR A 48 18.47 16.58 26.31
C TYR A 48 19.58 16.49 27.36
N ARG A 49 20.80 16.13 26.95
CA ARG A 49 21.99 16.30 27.79
C ARG A 49 22.27 17.78 27.88
N VAL A 50 22.57 18.29 29.08
CA VAL A 50 22.87 19.70 29.31
C VAL A 50 24.28 19.84 29.90
N GLU A 51 25.04 20.82 29.40
CA GLU A 51 26.36 21.16 29.92
C GLU A 51 26.30 22.48 30.71
N GLY A 52 26.98 22.51 31.86
CA GLY A 52 27.14 23.74 32.66
C GLY A 52 25.97 24.07 33.61
N LEU A 53 24.95 23.22 33.73
CA LEU A 53 23.86 23.40 34.70
C LEU A 53 24.20 22.73 36.04
N THR A 54 24.23 23.51 37.10
CA THR A 54 24.51 23.05 38.46
C THR A 54 23.50 23.57 39.50
N LEU A 55 23.38 22.85 40.61
CA LEU A 55 22.57 23.17 41.77
C LEU A 55 23.49 23.12 43.00
N ASN A 56 23.74 24.26 43.63
CA ASN A 56 24.64 24.31 44.79
C ASN A 56 23.97 23.81 46.08
N ASP A 57 24.75 23.66 47.15
CA ASP A 57 24.27 23.24 48.49
C ASP A 57 23.16 24.13 49.08
N GLN A 58 23.04 25.38 48.62
CA GLN A 58 21.99 26.33 49.02
C GLN A 58 20.74 26.25 48.14
N ARG A 59 20.65 25.26 47.23
CA ARG A 59 19.58 25.08 46.24
C ARG A 59 19.42 26.23 45.25
N HIS A 60 20.49 26.97 44.98
CA HIS A 60 20.52 27.98 43.93
C HIS A 60 21.04 27.39 42.62
N TRP A 61 20.23 27.56 41.58
CA TRP A 61 20.52 27.15 40.22
C TRP A 61 21.62 28.03 39.60
N HIS A 62 22.59 27.40 38.95
CA HIS A 62 23.63 28.10 38.20
C HIS A 62 23.78 27.49 36.81
N PHE A 63 23.86 28.33 35.78
CA PHE A 63 24.12 27.92 34.40
C PHE A 63 25.39 28.62 33.91
N HIS A 64 26.43 27.83 33.58
CA HIS A 64 27.77 28.32 33.26
C HIS A 64 28.31 29.32 34.28
N GLY A 65 28.09 29.02 35.57
CA GLY A 65 28.53 29.86 36.70
C GLY A 65 27.67 31.10 36.97
N ARG A 66 26.60 31.35 36.21
CA ARG A 66 25.67 32.46 36.44
C ARG A 66 24.44 32.00 37.21
N PRO A 67 23.98 32.72 38.24
CA PRO A 67 22.78 32.35 38.97
C PRO A 67 21.54 32.43 38.07
N VAL A 68 20.69 31.40 38.13
CA VAL A 68 19.39 31.34 37.48
C VAL A 68 18.35 31.69 38.53
N ALA A 69 17.69 32.83 38.34
CA ALA A 69 16.77 33.40 39.34
C ALA A 69 15.51 32.54 39.56
N ASP A 70 15.01 31.90 38.49
CA ASP A 70 13.82 31.04 38.54
C ASP A 70 13.90 29.97 37.45
N MET A 71 14.01 28.71 37.87
CA MET A 71 14.12 27.56 36.97
C MET A 71 12.77 27.17 36.34
N SER A 72 11.65 27.54 36.98
CA SER A 72 10.29 27.24 36.49
C SER A 72 9.91 28.06 35.25
N THR A 73 10.59 29.19 35.03
CA THR A 73 10.38 30.07 33.85
C THR A 73 11.28 29.72 32.67
N MET A 74 12.27 28.85 32.87
CA MET A 74 13.24 28.48 31.85
C MET A 74 12.62 27.60 30.77
N GLN A 75 12.86 27.96 29.51
CA GLN A 75 12.57 27.17 28.33
C GLN A 75 13.82 26.50 27.79
N LEU A 76 13.64 25.48 26.94
CA LEU A 76 14.76 24.77 26.33
C LEU A 76 15.67 25.70 25.50
N SER A 77 15.11 26.77 24.91
CA SER A 77 15.85 27.80 24.16
C SER A 77 16.85 28.57 25.03
N ASP A 78 16.62 28.65 26.34
CA ASP A 78 17.46 29.45 27.26
C ASP A 78 18.82 28.79 27.52
N PHE A 79 18.98 27.51 27.13
CA PHE A 79 20.23 26.76 27.21
C PHE A 79 21.04 26.77 25.90
N ALA A 80 20.70 27.69 24.97
CA ALA A 80 21.30 27.97 23.66
C ALA A 80 22.64 27.28 23.35
N GLY A 81 22.59 26.14 22.64
CA GLY A 81 23.77 25.43 22.15
C GLY A 81 24.49 24.54 23.17
N SER A 82 24.12 24.60 24.46
CA SER A 82 24.67 23.75 25.53
C SER A 82 23.83 22.49 25.78
N THR A 83 22.90 22.18 24.87
CA THR A 83 22.04 21.00 24.96
C THR A 83 22.16 20.11 23.75
N THR A 84 22.33 18.80 23.98
CA THR A 84 22.37 17.79 22.93
C THR A 84 21.19 16.83 23.09
N LYS A 85 20.36 16.71 22.05
CA LYS A 85 19.20 15.81 22.07
C LYS A 85 19.67 14.35 22.09
N LEU A 86 19.11 13.56 23.00
CA LEU A 86 19.45 12.14 23.13
C LEU A 86 18.58 11.28 22.20
N THR A 87 19.23 10.50 21.35
CA THR A 87 18.57 9.58 20.42
C THR A 87 18.12 8.31 21.15
N THR A 88 16.88 7.87 20.91
CA THR A 88 16.24 6.75 21.64
C THR A 88 17.01 5.43 21.58
N MET A 89 17.71 5.15 20.46
CA MET A 89 18.48 3.92 20.23
C MET A 89 19.93 3.98 20.73
N SER A 90 20.41 5.16 21.15
CA SER A 90 21.77 5.28 21.68
C SER A 90 21.90 4.57 23.03
N LEU A 91 23.05 3.93 23.26
CA LEU A 91 23.43 3.45 24.58
C LEU A 91 23.69 4.63 25.51
N VAL A 92 23.30 4.51 26.78
CA VAL A 92 23.53 5.55 27.80
C VAL A 92 25.02 5.83 27.94
N SER A 93 25.88 4.80 27.85
CA SER A 93 27.35 4.93 27.87
C SER A 93 27.93 5.75 26.71
N ASN A 94 27.19 5.90 25.61
CA ASN A 94 27.65 6.72 24.48
C ASN A 94 27.27 8.20 24.69
N CYS A 95 26.39 8.49 25.65
CA CYS A 95 25.91 9.83 25.95
C CYS A 95 26.53 10.43 27.22
N PHE A 96 27.06 9.58 28.11
CA PHE A 96 27.67 9.97 29.38
C PHE A 96 28.93 9.11 29.62
N ASN A 97 30.06 9.76 29.92
CA ASN A 97 31.34 9.09 30.18
C ASN A 97 31.57 8.91 31.69
N ASP A 98 32.56 8.11 32.09
CA ASP A 98 32.86 7.85 33.52
C ASP A 98 33.25 9.12 34.31
N THR A 99 33.77 10.17 33.64
CA THR A 99 34.01 11.50 34.22
C THR A 99 32.75 12.33 34.44
N ASP A 100 31.65 12.04 33.74
CA ASP A 100 30.32 12.58 34.07
C ASP A 100 29.71 11.89 35.29
N ALA A 101 30.26 10.74 35.72
CA ALA A 101 29.80 9.97 36.87
C ALA A 101 30.58 10.25 38.17
N GLU A 102 31.59 11.14 38.15
CA GLU A 102 32.18 11.66 39.39
C GLU A 102 31.11 12.45 40.14
N LEU A 103 30.66 11.85 41.25
CA LEU A 103 29.60 12.32 42.14
C LEU A 103 29.96 13.65 42.80
N THR A 104 29.96 14.73 42.04
CA THR A 104 29.69 16.05 42.61
C THR A 104 28.17 16.18 42.68
N PRO A 105 27.57 16.30 43.88
CA PRO A 105 26.11 16.35 44.06
C PRO A 105 25.44 17.58 43.41
N GLU A 106 26.21 18.40 42.72
CA GLU A 106 25.83 19.69 42.21
C GLU A 106 25.58 19.70 40.70
N LYS A 107 25.89 18.65 39.91
CA LYS A 107 25.76 18.69 38.44
C LYS A 107 24.44 18.10 37.95
N VAL A 108 23.71 18.85 37.11
CA VAL A 108 22.55 18.34 36.36
C VAL A 108 22.99 17.85 34.99
N HIS A 109 22.52 16.65 34.64
CA HIS A 109 22.96 15.91 33.46
C HIS A 109 21.93 15.97 32.34
N ILE A 110 20.64 16.00 32.69
CA ILE A 110 19.53 15.83 31.74
C ILE A 110 18.44 16.86 31.98
N LEU A 111 18.02 17.52 30.89
CA LEU A 111 16.75 18.25 30.80
C LEU A 111 15.68 17.34 30.20
N VAL A 112 14.55 17.22 30.90
CA VAL A 112 13.37 16.44 30.49
C VAL A 112 12.33 17.39 29.92
N LYS A 113 12.02 17.26 28.63
CA LYS A 113 10.91 17.97 27.98
C LYS A 113 9.70 17.03 27.88
N ARG A 114 8.61 17.41 28.54
CA ARG A 114 7.30 16.71 28.43
C ARG A 114 6.68 16.94 27.05
N PRO A 115 5.81 16.03 26.57
CA PRO A 115 4.95 16.34 25.44
C PRO A 115 4.10 17.57 25.79
N ASP A 116 3.98 18.50 24.84
CA ASP A 116 3.12 19.67 25.01
C ASP A 116 1.68 19.18 25.31
N PRO A 117 0.96 19.79 26.27
CA PRO A 117 -0.42 19.43 26.52
C PRO A 117 -1.19 19.58 25.20
N PRO A 118 -2.12 18.66 24.88
CA PRO A 118 -2.97 18.84 23.71
C PRO A 118 -3.64 20.21 23.83
N PRO A 119 -3.61 21.04 22.77
CA PRO A 119 -4.19 22.37 22.85
C PRO A 119 -5.65 22.24 23.30
N PRO A 120 -6.15 23.19 24.11
CA PRO A 120 -7.56 23.18 24.48
C PRO A 120 -8.40 23.10 23.21
N PRO A 121 -9.47 22.28 23.17
CA PRO A 121 -10.30 22.15 21.99
C PRO A 121 -10.81 23.53 21.60
N LEU A 122 -10.51 23.94 20.37
CA LEU A 122 -10.94 25.23 19.85
C LEU A 122 -12.46 25.37 20.03
N PRO A 123 -12.95 26.55 20.43
CA PRO A 123 -14.38 26.80 20.49
C PRO A 123 -15.01 26.41 19.15
N PRO A 124 -16.27 25.92 19.11
CA PRO A 124 -16.90 25.43 17.88
C PRO A 124 -16.84 26.41 16.71
N SER A 125 -16.79 27.72 17.01
CA SER A 125 -16.65 28.83 16.05
C SER A 125 -15.25 28.98 15.43
N CYS A 126 -14.23 28.35 16.02
CA CYS A 126 -12.84 28.36 15.55
C CYS A 126 -12.38 26.97 15.09
N ARG A 127 -13.27 25.98 15.07
CA ARG A 127 -12.95 24.71 14.40
C ARG A 127 -12.93 25.00 12.90
N PRO A 128 -11.89 24.55 12.17
CA PRO A 128 -11.93 24.55 10.71
C PRO A 128 -13.24 23.89 10.29
N MET A 129 -13.94 24.52 9.35
CA MET A 129 -15.17 23.95 8.83
C MET A 129 -14.84 22.56 8.27
N GLU A 130 -15.46 21.53 8.84
CA GLU A 130 -15.37 20.18 8.29
C GLU A 130 -16.25 20.13 7.04
N ILE A 131 -15.61 19.96 5.89
CA ILE A 131 -16.27 19.92 4.60
C ILE A 131 -16.17 18.49 4.08
N SER A 132 -17.32 17.83 3.94
CA SER A 132 -17.41 16.49 3.37
C SER A 132 -17.27 16.57 1.85
N ILE A 133 -16.07 16.26 1.36
CA ILE A 133 -15.80 16.27 -0.08
C ILE A 133 -16.43 15.05 -0.75
N SER A 134 -16.53 13.93 -0.04
CA SER A 134 -17.19 12.72 -0.54
C SER A 134 -18.65 13.00 -0.90
N ASP A 135 -19.37 13.77 -0.08
CA ASP A 135 -20.75 14.18 -0.37
C ASP A 135 -20.83 15.14 -1.57
N LEU A 136 -19.91 16.09 -1.67
CA LEU A 136 -19.85 17.03 -2.81
C LEU A 136 -19.57 16.33 -4.14
N LEU A 137 -18.74 15.30 -4.13
CA LEU A 137 -18.49 14.44 -5.30
C LEU A 137 -19.74 13.65 -5.69
N GLN A 138 -20.47 13.09 -4.70
CA GLN A 138 -21.72 12.35 -4.95
C GLN A 138 -22.86 13.23 -5.49
N GLN A 139 -22.91 14.51 -5.12
CA GLN A 139 -23.92 15.45 -5.60
C GLN A 139 -23.72 15.86 -7.07
N ASN A 140 -22.57 15.60 -7.67
CA ASN A 140 -22.23 15.99 -9.05
C ASN A 140 -21.67 14.82 -9.89
N PRO A 141 -22.42 13.72 -10.07
CA PRO A 141 -21.92 12.54 -10.77
C PRO A 141 -21.74 12.81 -12.28
N LEU A 142 -20.79 12.11 -12.90
CA LEU A 142 -20.52 12.14 -14.34
C LEU A 142 -20.66 10.72 -14.94
N PRO A 143 -21.87 10.13 -14.93
CA PRO A 143 -22.08 8.75 -15.35
C PRO A 143 -21.80 8.58 -16.85
N SER A 144 -21.16 7.48 -17.22
CA SER A 144 -20.92 7.07 -18.62
C SER A 144 -20.19 8.11 -19.50
N MET A 145 -19.53 9.09 -18.88
CA MET A 145 -18.71 10.08 -19.56
C MET A 145 -17.27 9.57 -19.63
N GLU A 146 -16.64 9.68 -20.81
CA GLU A 146 -15.21 9.43 -20.93
C GLU A 146 -14.43 10.44 -20.05
N PHE A 147 -13.41 9.97 -19.33
CA PHE A 147 -12.77 10.81 -18.32
C PHE A 147 -12.14 12.09 -18.91
N THR A 148 -11.71 12.03 -20.18
CA THR A 148 -11.16 13.21 -20.86
C THR A 148 -12.17 14.33 -21.06
N GLU A 149 -13.45 14.00 -21.22
CA GLU A 149 -14.54 14.98 -21.26
C GLU A 149 -14.89 15.46 -19.86
N ALA A 150 -14.86 14.57 -18.86
CA ALA A 150 -15.04 14.93 -17.46
C ALA A 150 -13.99 15.96 -16.99
N MET A 151 -12.74 15.84 -17.46
CA MET A 151 -11.66 16.79 -17.16
C MET A 151 -11.89 18.22 -17.66
N LYS A 152 -12.77 18.39 -18.66
CA LYS A 152 -13.15 19.72 -19.18
C LYS A 152 -14.22 20.39 -18.35
N GLN A 153 -14.95 19.63 -17.53
CA GLN A 153 -15.99 20.16 -16.67
C GLN A 153 -15.39 20.91 -15.47
N PRO A 154 -16.08 21.96 -14.97
CA PRO A 154 -15.67 22.60 -13.72
C PRO A 154 -15.81 21.63 -12.54
N LEU A 155 -14.94 21.79 -11.53
CA LEU A 155 -15.00 20.98 -10.31
C LEU A 155 -16.33 21.20 -9.58
N GLY A 156 -16.75 22.47 -9.46
CA GLY A 156 -18.03 22.87 -8.87
C GLY A 156 -17.98 23.16 -7.37
N PHE A 157 -16.82 22.96 -6.73
CA PHE A 157 -16.57 23.31 -5.33
C PHE A 157 -15.10 23.69 -5.13
N LYS A 158 -14.80 24.35 -4.02
CA LYS A 158 -13.43 24.69 -3.59
C LYS A 158 -12.87 23.57 -2.72
N ILE A 159 -11.58 23.28 -2.87
CA ILE A 159 -10.88 22.21 -2.16
C ILE A 159 -10.46 22.72 -0.76
N PRO A 160 -10.92 22.08 0.33
CA PRO A 160 -10.52 22.44 1.69
C PRO A 160 -9.04 22.18 1.93
N ILE A 161 -8.31 23.16 2.44
CA ILE A 161 -6.91 23.00 2.84
C ILE A 161 -6.65 23.69 4.18
N THR A 162 -5.65 23.18 4.90
CA THR A 162 -5.32 23.70 6.23
C THR A 162 -4.35 24.87 6.20
N THR A 163 -3.63 25.07 5.09
CA THR A 163 -2.62 26.14 4.95
C THR A 163 -3.22 27.43 4.37
N PRO A 164 -3.42 28.52 5.16
CA PRO A 164 -4.12 29.72 4.71
C PRO A 164 -3.40 30.46 3.56
N ARG A 165 -2.06 30.34 3.50
CA ARG A 165 -1.25 30.94 2.44
C ARG A 165 -1.71 30.53 1.04
N TYR A 166 -2.05 29.26 0.82
CA TYR A 166 -2.45 28.78 -0.51
C TYR A 166 -3.89 29.18 -0.84
N VAL A 167 -4.76 29.35 0.16
CA VAL A 167 -6.11 29.91 -0.02
C VAL A 167 -6.01 31.33 -0.58
N SER A 168 -5.13 32.17 -0.01
CA SER A 168 -4.91 33.53 -0.50
C SER A 168 -4.32 33.59 -1.90
N LEU A 169 -3.46 32.63 -2.26
CA LEU A 169 -2.82 32.57 -3.59
C LEU A 169 -3.77 32.03 -4.68
N PHE A 170 -4.63 31.08 -4.34
CA PHE A 170 -5.56 30.44 -5.29
C PHE A 170 -7.01 30.44 -4.75
N PRO A 171 -7.62 31.62 -4.56
CA PRO A 171 -8.91 31.76 -3.87
C PRO A 171 -10.08 31.11 -4.63
N ASP A 172 -9.94 30.90 -5.94
CA ASP A 172 -10.96 30.23 -6.76
C ASP A 172 -10.91 28.71 -6.64
N SER A 173 -9.78 28.16 -6.21
CA SER A 173 -9.56 26.71 -6.09
C SER A 173 -9.67 26.22 -4.66
N PHE A 174 -9.25 27.02 -3.68
CA PHE A 174 -9.09 26.59 -2.29
C PHE A 174 -9.98 27.36 -1.32
N VAL A 175 -10.31 26.70 -0.22
CA VAL A 175 -11.00 27.28 0.94
C VAL A 175 -10.33 26.77 2.21
N GLU A 176 -10.29 27.58 3.26
CA GLU A 176 -9.77 27.16 4.55
C GLU A 176 -10.74 26.16 5.20
N GLY A 177 -10.26 24.99 5.56
CA GLY A 177 -11.08 23.95 6.17
C GLY A 177 -10.37 22.61 6.27
N THR A 178 -11.02 21.66 6.93
CA THR A 178 -10.56 20.27 7.02
C THR A 178 -11.49 19.36 6.23
N ALA A 179 -10.94 18.30 5.66
CA ALA A 179 -11.67 17.30 4.89
C ALA A 179 -11.15 15.89 5.22
N GLU A 180 -11.82 14.87 4.71
CA GLU A 180 -11.59 13.46 5.00
C GLU A 180 -10.18 12.97 4.63
N TYR A 181 -9.48 13.69 3.75
CA TYR A 181 -8.11 13.39 3.34
C TYR A 181 -7.02 13.99 4.24
N GLY A 182 -7.40 14.66 5.33
CA GLY A 182 -6.45 15.26 6.28
C GLY A 182 -5.46 16.21 5.59
N VAL A 183 -4.16 15.96 5.78
CA VAL A 183 -3.07 16.81 5.24
C VAL A 183 -2.59 16.40 3.85
N ALA A 184 -3.22 15.42 3.18
CA ALA A 184 -2.71 14.86 1.92
C ALA A 184 -2.51 15.93 0.82
N VAL A 185 -3.47 16.83 0.66
CA VAL A 185 -3.39 17.94 -0.33
C VAL A 185 -2.32 18.96 0.09
N ASP A 186 -2.29 19.33 1.37
CA ASP A 186 -1.29 20.26 1.91
C ASP A 186 0.13 19.75 1.66
N VAL A 187 0.39 18.45 1.89
CA VAL A 187 1.68 17.81 1.62
C VAL A 187 2.05 17.95 0.15
N VAL A 188 1.14 17.66 -0.77
CA VAL A 188 1.39 17.81 -2.22
C VAL A 188 1.71 19.25 -2.58
N LEU A 189 1.04 20.26 -1.99
CA LEU A 189 1.30 21.67 -2.29
C LEU A 189 2.62 22.20 -1.70
N GLN A 190 2.97 21.74 -0.50
CA GLN A 190 4.18 22.15 0.21
C GLN A 190 5.44 21.49 -0.36
N HIS A 191 5.30 20.28 -0.89
CA HIS A 191 6.45 19.48 -1.29
C HIS A 191 7.14 20.07 -2.53
N THR A 192 8.42 20.42 -2.38
CA THR A 192 9.32 20.70 -3.50
C THR A 192 10.14 19.45 -3.74
N MET A 193 9.76 18.64 -4.74
CA MET A 193 10.53 17.45 -5.08
C MET A 193 11.94 17.88 -5.56
N PHE A 194 12.93 17.68 -4.69
CA PHE A 194 14.37 17.83 -4.96
C PHE A 194 15.09 16.54 -4.52
N GLU A 195 14.46 15.39 -4.76
CA GLU A 195 14.87 14.09 -4.24
C GLU A 195 15.27 13.16 -5.39
N HIS A 196 16.33 12.36 -5.19
CA HIS A 196 17.00 11.61 -6.27
C HIS A 196 16.59 10.14 -6.35
N SER A 197 15.80 9.62 -5.40
CA SER A 197 15.43 8.21 -5.38
C SER A 197 13.97 7.96 -5.81
N GLN A 198 13.73 6.81 -6.45
CA GLN A 198 12.39 6.40 -6.88
C GLN A 198 11.44 6.12 -5.70
N VAL A 199 11.98 5.66 -4.56
CA VAL A 199 11.21 5.35 -3.33
C VAL A 199 10.61 6.62 -2.72
N GLU A 200 11.38 7.70 -2.73
CA GLU A 200 10.96 9.01 -2.27
C GLU A 200 9.81 9.56 -3.12
N VAL A 201 9.95 9.52 -4.45
CA VAL A 201 8.86 9.92 -5.37
C VAL A 201 7.61 9.07 -5.13
N ALA A 202 7.74 7.76 -4.92
CA ALA A 202 6.61 6.88 -4.62
C ALA A 202 5.93 7.20 -3.27
N THR A 203 6.70 7.72 -2.31
CA THR A 203 6.17 8.20 -1.02
C THR A 203 5.35 9.47 -1.20
N VAL A 204 5.80 10.39 -2.05
CA VAL A 204 5.02 11.56 -2.44
C VAL A 204 3.74 11.13 -3.15
N ASP A 205 3.84 10.15 -4.06
CA ASP A 205 2.68 9.63 -4.80
C ASP A 205 1.62 9.03 -3.88
N THR A 206 2.05 8.42 -2.77
CA THR A 206 1.14 7.89 -1.76
C THR A 206 0.17 8.95 -1.21
N ASN A 207 0.60 10.22 -1.08
CA ASN A 207 -0.26 11.27 -0.56
C ASN A 207 -1.44 11.56 -1.50
N TRP A 208 -1.20 11.74 -2.80
CA TRP A 208 -2.30 12.04 -3.73
C TRP A 208 -3.08 10.78 -4.11
N LEU A 209 -2.45 9.60 -4.16
CA LEU A 209 -3.16 8.33 -4.38
C LEU A 209 -4.15 8.01 -3.24
N ASN A 210 -3.83 8.40 -2.00
CA ASN A 210 -4.73 8.23 -0.88
C ASN A 210 -6.04 9.04 -1.02
N LEU A 211 -6.08 10.08 -1.86
CA LEU A 211 -7.33 10.79 -2.15
C LEU A 211 -8.39 9.86 -2.77
N PHE A 212 -7.97 8.90 -3.61
CA PHE A 212 -8.88 7.90 -4.18
C PHE A 212 -9.45 6.97 -3.11
N VAL A 213 -8.64 6.64 -2.10
CA VAL A 213 -9.06 5.80 -0.97
C VAL A 213 -10.06 6.55 -0.11
N PHE A 214 -9.69 7.76 0.35
CA PHE A 214 -10.49 8.53 1.28
C PHE A 214 -11.80 9.05 0.67
N LEU A 215 -11.78 9.50 -0.58
CA LEU A 215 -12.92 10.21 -1.18
C LEU A 215 -13.78 9.33 -2.09
N CYS A 216 -13.26 8.20 -2.57
CA CYS A 216 -13.94 7.38 -3.57
C CYS A 216 -14.06 5.89 -3.18
N GLN A 217 -13.63 5.52 -1.96
CA GLN A 217 -13.62 4.13 -1.48
C GLN A 217 -12.86 3.19 -2.42
N CYS A 218 -11.78 3.69 -3.03
CA CYS A 218 -10.93 2.89 -3.89
C CYS A 218 -9.93 2.08 -3.07
N VAL A 219 -9.40 1.02 -3.67
CA VAL A 219 -8.23 0.27 -3.21
C VAL A 219 -7.06 0.61 -4.13
N VAL A 220 -5.90 0.91 -3.57
CA VAL A 220 -4.67 1.14 -4.34
C VAL A 220 -3.78 -0.08 -4.17
N HIS A 221 -3.59 -0.83 -5.25
CA HIS A 221 -2.67 -1.95 -5.32
C HIS A 221 -1.29 -1.46 -5.76
N ARG A 222 -0.24 -1.88 -5.08
CA ARG A 222 1.15 -1.55 -5.42
C ARG A 222 1.96 -2.81 -5.65
N ASP A 223 2.96 -2.71 -6.52
CA ASP A 223 3.87 -3.82 -6.81
C ASP A 223 4.62 -4.25 -5.54
N GLN A 224 4.68 -5.56 -5.26
CA GLN A 224 5.38 -6.11 -4.09
C GLN A 224 6.75 -6.66 -4.49
N CYS A 225 7.82 -6.19 -3.83
CA CYS A 225 9.19 -6.64 -4.10
C CYS A 225 9.49 -8.04 -3.52
N HIS A 226 10.36 -8.80 -4.19
CA HIS A 226 10.67 -10.20 -3.85
C HIS A 226 11.71 -10.36 -2.74
N ASP A 227 12.71 -9.47 -2.62
CA ASP A 227 13.82 -9.65 -1.68
C ASP A 227 14.47 -8.32 -1.25
N SER A 228 15.01 -8.29 -0.04
CA SER A 228 15.91 -7.25 0.48
C SER A 228 17.26 -7.15 -0.26
N ASP A 229 17.60 -8.13 -1.11
CA ASP A 229 18.91 -8.26 -1.78
C ASP A 229 18.85 -8.17 -3.32
N SER A 230 17.68 -7.90 -3.91
CA SER A 230 17.59 -7.56 -5.34
C SER A 230 17.74 -6.04 -5.51
N PRO A 231 18.54 -5.54 -6.48
CA PRO A 231 18.77 -4.11 -6.62
C PRO A 231 17.45 -3.36 -6.80
N SER A 232 17.30 -2.34 -5.97
CA SER A 232 16.14 -1.51 -5.64
C SER A 232 15.57 -0.66 -6.78
N GLU A 233 15.56 -1.15 -8.02
CA GLU A 233 15.13 -0.41 -9.23
C GLU A 233 13.86 -0.99 -9.90
N GLN A 234 13.23 -2.00 -9.30
CA GLN A 234 12.06 -2.65 -9.90
C GLN A 234 10.79 -1.81 -9.71
N GLU A 235 10.37 -1.20 -10.82
CA GLU A 235 9.08 -0.59 -11.15
C GLU A 235 8.10 -0.35 -9.98
N MET A 236 8.17 0.84 -9.36
CA MET A 236 7.13 1.32 -8.46
C MET A 236 5.84 1.60 -9.26
N GLU A 237 5.00 0.59 -9.40
CA GLU A 237 3.70 0.69 -10.05
C GLU A 237 2.55 0.68 -9.04
N ALA A 238 1.50 1.43 -9.35
CA ALA A 238 0.25 1.36 -8.63
C ALA A 238 -0.94 1.24 -9.59
N VAL A 239 -1.97 0.52 -9.17
CA VAL A 239 -3.26 0.47 -9.85
C VAL A 239 -4.36 0.83 -8.86
N VAL A 240 -5.23 1.75 -9.25
CA VAL A 240 -6.36 2.20 -8.46
C VAL A 240 -7.60 1.43 -8.90
N VAL A 241 -8.30 0.82 -7.95
CA VAL A 241 -9.46 -0.02 -8.18
C VAL A 241 -10.65 0.50 -7.39
N LYS A 242 -11.79 0.71 -8.06
CA LYS A 242 -13.08 1.04 -7.43
C LYS A 242 -14.08 -0.07 -7.73
N GLN A 243 -14.63 -0.72 -6.71
CA GLN A 243 -15.65 -1.77 -6.88
C GLN A 243 -15.24 -2.85 -7.92
N ASN A 244 -13.98 -3.27 -7.91
CA ASN A 244 -13.33 -4.19 -8.85
C ASN A 244 -13.05 -3.64 -10.27
N ALA A 245 -13.43 -2.41 -10.58
CA ALA A 245 -13.01 -1.72 -11.81
C ALA A 245 -11.67 -1.03 -11.62
N MET A 246 -10.75 -1.25 -12.54
CA MET A 246 -9.50 -0.51 -12.68
C MET A 246 -9.82 0.91 -13.16
N VAL A 247 -9.62 1.90 -12.29
CA VAL A 247 -9.95 3.32 -12.57
C VAL A 247 -8.73 4.20 -12.72
N GLY A 248 -7.54 3.64 -12.55
CA GLY A 248 -6.30 4.37 -12.76
C GLY A 248 -5.05 3.50 -12.68
N LYS A 249 -3.97 3.90 -13.35
CA LYS A 249 -2.64 3.28 -13.26
C LYS A 249 -1.56 4.34 -13.07
N CYS A 250 -0.60 4.10 -12.20
CA CYS A 250 0.53 4.99 -11.96
C CYS A 250 1.84 4.22 -12.11
N VAL A 251 2.84 4.82 -12.77
CA VAL A 251 4.21 4.31 -12.84
C VAL A 251 5.16 5.40 -12.38
N THR A 252 5.93 5.11 -11.33
CA THR A 252 6.88 6.04 -10.74
C THR A 252 8.30 5.72 -11.17
N ARG A 253 9.10 6.75 -11.46
CA ARG A 253 10.54 6.68 -11.73
C ARG A 253 11.29 7.77 -10.95
N ALA A 254 12.60 7.62 -10.78
CA ALA A 254 13.39 8.61 -10.04
C ALA A 254 13.54 9.92 -10.84
N SER A 255 13.84 9.80 -12.13
CA SER A 255 14.27 10.93 -12.95
C SER A 255 13.41 11.17 -14.19
N TRP A 256 13.48 12.40 -14.71
CA TRP A 256 12.80 12.79 -15.94
C TRP A 256 13.27 11.99 -17.16
N GLY A 257 14.56 11.62 -17.23
CA GLY A 257 15.12 10.82 -18.33
C GLY A 257 14.48 9.45 -18.50
N GLU A 258 13.81 8.95 -17.46
CA GLU A 258 13.15 7.65 -17.43
C GLU A 258 11.65 7.73 -17.74
N MET A 259 11.11 8.91 -18.02
CA MET A 259 9.67 9.11 -18.21
C MET A 259 9.12 8.44 -19.47
N THR A 260 9.95 8.28 -20.51
CA THR A 260 9.61 7.46 -21.68
C THR A 260 9.45 5.98 -21.28
N THR A 261 10.37 5.46 -20.46
CA THR A 261 10.28 4.11 -19.92
C THR A 261 9.04 3.94 -19.05
N ALA A 262 8.75 4.93 -18.18
CA ALA A 262 7.54 4.95 -17.36
C ALA A 262 6.26 4.92 -18.21
N THR A 263 6.25 5.69 -19.32
CA THR A 263 5.10 5.76 -20.22
C THR A 263 4.88 4.43 -20.95
N ASN A 264 5.94 3.75 -21.36
CA ASN A 264 5.85 2.41 -21.96
C ASN A 264 5.35 1.37 -20.95
N ALA A 265 5.78 1.47 -19.69
CA ALA A 265 5.38 0.55 -18.62
C ALA A 265 3.88 0.61 -18.30
N LEU A 266 3.21 1.74 -18.56
CA LEU A 266 1.75 1.86 -18.40
C LEU A 266 0.97 0.79 -19.18
N THR A 267 1.45 0.39 -20.36
CA THR A 267 0.78 -0.59 -21.23
C THR A 267 1.51 -1.91 -21.32
N TYR A 268 2.80 -1.96 -21.00
CA TYR A 268 3.66 -3.11 -21.25
C TYR A 268 3.14 -4.42 -20.65
N LYS A 269 2.66 -4.37 -19.40
CA LYS A 269 2.12 -5.54 -18.68
C LYS A 269 0.67 -5.88 -19.05
N LEU A 270 -0.04 -5.03 -19.79
CA LEU A 270 -1.48 -5.22 -20.06
C LEU A 270 -1.72 -6.12 -21.29
N GLY A 271 -2.34 -7.28 -21.07
CA GLY A 271 -2.84 -8.15 -22.13
C GLY A 271 -4.28 -7.84 -22.53
N PRO A 272 -4.78 -8.32 -23.69
CA PRO A 272 -6.14 -8.01 -24.17
C PRO A 272 -7.23 -8.23 -23.12
N ALA A 273 -7.15 -9.33 -22.37
CA ALA A 273 -8.09 -9.67 -21.32
C ALA A 273 -8.15 -8.68 -20.14
N ALA A 274 -7.12 -7.86 -19.92
CA ALA A 274 -7.13 -6.86 -18.84
C ALA A 274 -8.25 -5.80 -19.02
N TYR A 275 -8.78 -5.66 -20.24
CA TYR A 275 -9.85 -4.72 -20.57
C TYR A 275 -11.14 -5.05 -19.84
N CYS A 276 -11.35 -6.32 -19.47
CA CYS A 276 -12.52 -6.73 -18.70
C CYS A 276 -12.56 -6.08 -17.30
N THR A 277 -11.43 -5.54 -16.83
CA THR A 277 -11.35 -4.83 -15.55
C THR A 277 -11.64 -3.34 -15.68
N PHE A 278 -11.81 -2.79 -16.89
CA PHE A 278 -12.16 -1.38 -17.06
C PHE A 278 -13.61 -1.12 -16.64
N PRO A 279 -13.96 0.14 -16.31
CA PRO A 279 -15.35 0.53 -16.07
C PRO A 279 -16.25 0.13 -17.24
N ASP A 280 -17.43 -0.39 -16.93
CA ASP A 280 -18.40 -0.78 -17.95
C ASP A 280 -18.73 0.39 -18.91
N GLY A 281 -18.84 0.06 -20.19
CA GLY A 281 -19.05 1.02 -21.28
C GLY A 281 -17.88 1.95 -21.61
N LEU A 282 -16.75 1.90 -20.88
CA LEU A 282 -15.61 2.80 -21.12
C LEU A 282 -14.40 2.06 -21.68
N THR A 283 -13.66 2.75 -22.56
CA THR A 283 -12.46 2.21 -23.23
C THR A 283 -11.16 2.84 -22.76
N SER A 284 -11.25 3.90 -21.95
CA SER A 284 -10.09 4.62 -21.46
C SER A 284 -10.19 4.99 -19.98
N ILE A 285 -9.04 5.01 -19.33
CA ILE A 285 -8.87 5.38 -17.92
C ILE A 285 -7.70 6.37 -17.78
N PRO A 286 -7.70 7.20 -16.72
CA PRO A 286 -6.55 8.04 -16.43
C PRO A 286 -5.34 7.20 -16.03
N ALA A 287 -4.17 7.65 -16.44
CA ALA A 287 -2.91 7.06 -16.02
C ALA A 287 -1.88 8.14 -15.70
N TRP A 288 -0.93 7.84 -14.82
CA TRP A 288 0.09 8.79 -14.39
C TRP A 288 1.49 8.21 -14.56
N THR A 289 2.41 9.05 -15.02
CA THR A 289 3.83 8.81 -14.84
C THR A 289 4.39 9.91 -13.95
N THR A 290 5.24 9.54 -13.00
CA THR A 290 5.75 10.47 -11.99
C THR A 290 7.28 10.36 -11.91
N SER A 291 7.93 11.51 -11.77
CA SER A 291 9.35 11.63 -11.42
C SER A 291 9.54 12.73 -10.38
N SER A 292 10.76 12.89 -9.89
CA SER A 292 11.13 13.95 -8.95
C SER A 292 10.90 15.39 -9.44
N THR A 293 10.54 15.61 -10.70
CA THR A 293 10.34 17.00 -11.21
C THR A 293 9.04 17.18 -11.97
N ILE A 294 8.44 16.09 -12.47
CA ILE A 294 7.23 16.17 -13.27
C ILE A 294 6.25 15.04 -12.94
N ILE A 295 4.97 15.36 -13.05
CA ILE A 295 3.88 14.39 -13.15
C ILE A 295 3.25 14.56 -14.53
N GLN A 296 2.98 13.47 -15.24
CA GLN A 296 2.24 13.50 -16.50
C GLN A 296 0.94 12.73 -16.35
N LEU A 297 -0.17 13.35 -16.76
CA LEU A 297 -1.46 12.68 -16.89
C LEU A 297 -1.59 12.17 -18.33
N HIS A 298 -1.93 10.90 -18.45
CA HIS A 298 -2.14 10.18 -19.70
C HIS A 298 -3.57 9.65 -19.78
N GLN A 299 -4.03 9.48 -21.00
CA GLN A 299 -5.15 8.61 -21.35
C GLN A 299 -4.60 7.25 -21.72
N LEU A 300 -4.95 6.22 -20.96
CA LEU A 300 -4.66 4.83 -21.27
C LEU A 300 -5.91 4.23 -21.91
N THR A 301 -5.82 3.87 -23.20
CA THR A 301 -6.95 3.40 -24.01
C THR A 301 -6.73 1.97 -24.48
N TYR A 302 -7.77 1.15 -24.36
CA TYR A 302 -7.83 -0.15 -25.03
C TYR A 302 -8.47 -0.01 -26.42
N ASN A 303 -7.76 -0.48 -27.45
CA ASN A 303 -8.28 -0.54 -28.82
C ASN A 303 -8.80 -1.95 -29.08
N CYS A 304 -10.13 -2.11 -29.10
CA CYS A 304 -10.78 -3.41 -29.32
C CYS A 304 -10.43 -4.03 -30.68
N ALA A 305 -10.29 -3.22 -31.74
CA ALA A 305 -10.01 -3.72 -33.09
C ALA A 305 -8.58 -4.27 -33.21
N LEU A 306 -7.62 -3.65 -32.52
CA LEU A 306 -6.22 -4.07 -32.51
C LEU A 306 -5.86 -4.98 -31.33
N GLN A 307 -6.82 -5.24 -30.44
CA GLN A 307 -6.62 -5.95 -29.17
C GLN A 307 -5.37 -5.48 -28.40
N SER A 308 -5.14 -4.17 -28.35
CA SER A 308 -3.92 -3.60 -27.77
C SER A 308 -4.18 -2.31 -27.01
N TYR A 309 -3.25 -1.97 -26.12
CA TYR A 309 -3.31 -0.74 -25.34
C TYR A 309 -2.41 0.32 -25.95
N SER A 310 -2.83 1.57 -25.79
CA SER A 310 -2.05 2.75 -26.16
C SER A 310 -2.17 3.80 -25.07
N THR A 311 -1.19 4.69 -25.00
CA THR A 311 -1.21 5.86 -24.12
C THR A 311 -1.11 7.14 -24.93
N ARG A 312 -1.83 8.16 -24.48
CA ARG A 312 -1.73 9.52 -25.00
C ARG A 312 -1.53 10.49 -23.84
N GLN A 313 -0.42 11.20 -23.83
CA GLN A 313 -0.18 12.25 -22.84
C GLN A 313 -1.20 13.39 -23.01
N LEU A 314 -1.87 13.76 -21.93
CA LEU A 314 -2.86 14.84 -21.90
C LEU A 314 -2.28 16.12 -21.31
N LYS A 315 -1.51 16.02 -20.23
CA LYS A 315 -0.98 17.17 -19.50
C LYS A 315 0.30 16.83 -18.76
N THR A 316 1.17 17.83 -18.59
CA THR A 316 2.39 17.74 -17.79
C THR A 316 2.35 18.81 -16.70
N TYR A 317 2.67 18.41 -15.48
CA TYR A 317 2.73 19.27 -14.31
C TYR A 317 4.17 19.33 -13.83
N HIS A 318 4.75 20.53 -13.80
CA HIS A 318 6.08 20.76 -13.24
C HIS A 318 5.95 20.92 -11.72
N VAL A 319 6.24 19.86 -10.97
CA VAL A 319 6.04 19.86 -9.52
C VAL A 319 7.11 20.63 -8.75
N SER A 320 8.19 21.05 -9.41
CA SER A 320 9.20 21.91 -8.81
C SER A 320 8.66 23.31 -8.47
N ASN A 321 7.62 23.79 -9.17
CA ASN A 321 6.96 25.06 -8.90
C ASN A 321 5.55 24.88 -8.34
N LEU A 322 5.08 25.91 -7.63
CA LEU A 322 3.80 25.87 -6.92
C LEU A 322 2.60 25.78 -7.88
N ASP A 323 2.64 26.49 -8.99
CA ASP A 323 1.54 26.52 -9.97
C ASP A 323 1.30 25.13 -10.59
N GLY A 324 2.37 24.40 -10.90
CA GLY A 324 2.27 23.02 -11.40
C GLY A 324 1.65 22.08 -10.37
N ARG A 325 2.00 22.22 -9.09
CA ARG A 325 1.40 21.42 -7.99
C ARG A 325 -0.06 21.78 -7.76
N HIS A 326 -0.40 23.06 -7.76
CA HIS A 326 -1.79 23.54 -7.69
C HIS A 326 -2.64 22.98 -8.83
N GLN A 327 -2.16 23.11 -10.06
CA GLN A 327 -2.87 22.63 -11.23
C GLN A 327 -3.07 21.11 -11.21
N PHE A 328 -2.07 20.36 -10.75
CA PHE A 328 -2.17 18.92 -10.54
C PHE A 328 -3.27 18.58 -9.52
N VAL A 329 -3.29 19.23 -8.35
CA VAL A 329 -4.29 19.00 -7.31
C VAL A 329 -5.70 19.23 -7.86
N VAL A 330 -5.95 20.36 -8.55
CA VAL A 330 -7.26 20.66 -9.13
C VAL A 330 -7.69 19.58 -10.13
N ASP A 331 -6.77 19.15 -10.99
CA ASP A 331 -7.06 18.16 -12.01
C ASP A 331 -7.27 16.75 -11.43
N VAL A 332 -6.57 16.38 -10.35
CA VAL A 332 -6.85 15.13 -9.60
C VAL A 332 -8.27 15.14 -9.03
N PHE A 333 -8.74 16.26 -8.49
CA PHE A 333 -10.12 16.34 -7.98
C PHE A 333 -11.18 16.21 -9.08
N LYS A 334 -10.90 16.68 -10.30
CA LYS A 334 -11.78 16.41 -11.44
C LYS A 334 -11.79 14.93 -11.82
N VAL A 335 -10.64 14.24 -11.75
CA VAL A 335 -10.59 12.78 -11.91
C VAL A 335 -11.39 12.09 -10.81
N LEU A 336 -11.27 12.52 -9.55
CA LEU A 336 -12.05 11.95 -8.44
C LEU A 336 -13.55 12.12 -8.63
N LYS A 337 -14.00 13.26 -9.17
CA LYS A 337 -15.39 13.49 -9.57
C LYS A 337 -15.87 12.48 -10.60
N TRP A 338 -15.05 12.18 -11.60
CA TRP A 338 -15.34 11.12 -12.57
C TRP A 338 -15.36 9.73 -11.93
N VAL A 339 -14.36 9.41 -11.09
CA VAL A 339 -14.26 8.12 -10.38
C VAL A 339 -15.44 7.89 -9.43
N GLY A 340 -15.95 8.93 -8.79
CA GLY A 340 -17.11 8.87 -7.89
C GLY A 340 -18.32 8.20 -8.53
N SER A 341 -18.53 8.43 -9.83
CA SER A 341 -19.68 7.93 -10.61
C SER A 341 -19.40 6.69 -11.46
N ILE A 342 -18.24 6.04 -11.30
CA ILE A 342 -17.88 4.89 -12.14
C ILE A 342 -18.78 3.68 -11.85
N PRO A 343 -19.31 3.02 -12.92
CA PRO A 343 -20.07 1.79 -12.79
C PRO A 343 -19.17 0.61 -12.38
N LYS A 344 -19.79 -0.56 -12.12
CA LYS A 344 -19.07 -1.83 -11.97
C LYS A 344 -18.21 -2.13 -13.22
N PRO A 345 -17.16 -2.97 -13.12
CA PRO A 345 -16.35 -3.34 -14.29
C PRO A 345 -17.17 -4.13 -15.33
N HIS A 346 -16.64 -4.21 -16.57
CA HIS A 346 -17.16 -5.10 -17.63
C HIS A 346 -17.31 -6.56 -17.15
N THR A 347 -16.39 -7.04 -16.29
CA THR A 347 -16.43 -8.37 -15.68
C THR A 347 -15.70 -8.36 -14.34
N THR A 348 -16.16 -9.14 -13.35
CA THR A 348 -15.44 -9.25 -12.08
C THR A 348 -14.23 -10.18 -12.22
N MET A 349 -13.03 -9.62 -12.08
CA MET A 349 -11.80 -10.37 -11.88
C MET A 349 -11.26 -10.15 -10.48
N HIS A 350 -10.73 -11.21 -9.88
CA HIS A 350 -10.15 -11.19 -8.53
C HIS A 350 -8.68 -10.73 -8.53
N LEU A 351 -8.08 -10.51 -9.71
CA LEU A 351 -6.70 -10.11 -9.90
C LEU A 351 -6.61 -8.80 -10.66
N VAL A 352 -5.66 -7.96 -10.25
CA VAL A 352 -5.41 -6.65 -10.84
C VAL A 352 -4.30 -6.76 -11.88
N PRO A 353 -4.55 -6.37 -13.15
CA PRO A 353 -3.54 -6.43 -14.21
C PRO A 353 -2.27 -5.63 -13.88
N GLY A 354 -1.12 -6.24 -14.13
CA GLY A 354 0.19 -5.60 -14.06
C GLY A 354 0.72 -5.32 -12.67
N ILE A 355 0.06 -5.78 -11.60
CA ILE A 355 0.55 -5.66 -10.23
C ILE A 355 0.85 -7.05 -9.67
N ARG A 356 2.02 -7.19 -9.04
CA ARG A 356 2.39 -8.38 -8.28
C ARG A 356 1.74 -8.36 -6.90
N THR A 357 1.07 -9.45 -6.55
CA THR A 357 0.42 -9.64 -5.26
C THR A 357 0.87 -10.95 -4.61
N VAL A 358 0.96 -10.97 -3.28
CA VAL A 358 1.24 -12.20 -2.52
C VAL A 358 -0.07 -12.90 -2.14
N THR A 359 -0.12 -14.21 -2.38
CA THR A 359 -1.21 -15.08 -1.94
C THR A 359 -1.15 -15.32 -0.43
N ARG A 360 -2.32 -15.42 0.21
CA ARG A 360 -2.41 -15.61 1.66
C ARG A 360 -1.98 -17.00 2.15
N ASN A 361 -2.13 -18.03 1.32
CA ASN A 361 -2.04 -19.43 1.76
C ASN A 361 -0.60 -19.97 1.78
N HIS A 362 0.25 -19.51 0.88
CA HIS A 362 1.63 -20.03 0.73
C HIS A 362 2.67 -18.95 0.42
N GLY A 363 2.29 -17.67 0.43
CA GLY A 363 3.24 -16.59 0.14
C GLY A 363 3.73 -16.55 -1.31
N HIS A 364 3.13 -17.33 -2.23
CA HIS A 364 3.46 -17.25 -3.66
C HIS A 364 3.11 -15.88 -4.22
N TYR A 365 3.86 -15.45 -5.23
CA TYR A 365 3.62 -14.20 -5.92
C TYR A 365 2.82 -14.42 -7.20
N LEU A 366 1.73 -13.68 -7.37
CA LEU A 366 0.90 -13.66 -8.56
C LEU A 366 1.09 -12.34 -9.30
N THR A 367 1.32 -12.39 -10.61
CA THR A 367 1.33 -11.19 -11.46
C THR A 367 0.57 -11.47 -12.74
N TRP A 368 -0.51 -10.72 -13.00
CA TRP A 368 -1.23 -10.83 -14.26
C TRP A 368 -0.58 -9.93 -15.31
N VAL A 369 0.14 -10.54 -16.25
CA VAL A 369 0.86 -9.83 -17.33
C VAL A 369 0.27 -10.17 -18.70
N LYS A 370 0.82 -9.55 -19.75
CA LYS A 370 0.38 -9.72 -21.14
C LYS A 370 0.38 -11.19 -21.61
N SER A 371 1.33 -11.99 -21.13
CA SER A 371 1.46 -13.41 -21.49
C SER A 371 0.56 -14.35 -20.67
N GLY A 372 -0.13 -13.86 -19.64
CA GLY A 372 -0.94 -14.67 -18.73
C GLY A 372 -0.71 -14.33 -17.26
N LEU A 373 -1.22 -15.17 -16.37
CA LEU A 373 -1.05 -15.07 -14.94
C LEU A 373 0.22 -15.81 -14.52
N VAL A 374 1.25 -15.08 -14.10
CA VAL A 374 2.48 -15.64 -13.57
C VAL A 374 2.29 -15.96 -12.09
N LYS A 375 2.45 -17.22 -11.71
CA LYS A 375 2.54 -17.68 -10.33
C LYS A 375 3.98 -18.10 -10.05
N GLN A 376 4.67 -17.33 -9.21
CA GLN A 376 6.03 -17.60 -8.78
C GLN A 376 6.02 -18.17 -7.37
N PHE A 377 6.69 -19.30 -7.21
CA PHE A 377 6.73 -20.08 -5.99
C PHE A 377 7.94 -19.71 -5.14
N GLN A 378 7.83 -19.88 -3.82
CA GLN A 378 8.97 -19.68 -2.93
C GLN A 378 9.93 -20.87 -3.03
N HIS A 379 11.19 -20.67 -2.66
CA HIS A 379 12.26 -21.66 -2.87
C HIS A 379 12.02 -23.00 -2.14
N ASP A 380 11.22 -22.96 -1.06
CA ASP A 380 10.90 -24.12 -0.22
C ASP A 380 9.62 -24.87 -0.67
N ASP A 381 8.90 -24.35 -1.67
CA ASP A 381 7.71 -25.00 -2.21
C ASP A 381 8.13 -26.17 -3.12
N ILE A 382 7.95 -27.40 -2.66
CA ILE A 382 8.19 -28.61 -3.46
C ILE A 382 7.03 -28.81 -4.44
N ILE A 383 7.08 -28.09 -5.57
CA ILE A 383 6.14 -28.29 -6.68
C ILE A 383 6.81 -29.15 -7.74
N ASP A 384 6.14 -30.25 -8.11
CA ASP A 384 6.60 -31.14 -9.16
C ASP A 384 6.41 -30.49 -10.54
N MET A 385 7.42 -29.71 -10.95
CA MET A 385 7.44 -29.05 -12.26
C MET A 385 7.42 -30.05 -13.42
N ALA A 386 7.80 -31.32 -13.22
CA ALA A 386 7.73 -32.34 -14.26
C ALA A 386 6.26 -32.75 -14.50
N VAL A 387 5.47 -32.91 -13.45
CA VAL A 387 4.02 -33.15 -13.54
C VAL A 387 3.34 -31.96 -14.24
N MET A 388 3.62 -30.73 -13.81
CA MET A 388 3.04 -29.52 -14.42
C MET A 388 3.38 -29.41 -15.91
N ASN A 389 4.65 -29.64 -16.27
CA ASN A 389 5.10 -29.58 -17.66
C ASN A 389 4.45 -30.70 -18.51
N ARG A 390 4.20 -31.87 -17.93
CA ARG A 390 3.47 -32.96 -18.60
C ARG A 390 2.03 -32.57 -18.90
N ILE A 391 1.32 -31.96 -17.94
CA ILE A 391 -0.06 -31.49 -18.12
C ILE A 391 -0.11 -30.42 -19.22
N TYR A 392 0.75 -29.39 -19.13
CA TYR A 392 0.72 -28.27 -20.08
C TYR A 392 1.13 -28.65 -21.51
N ARG A 393 1.91 -29.72 -21.71
CA ARG A 393 2.24 -30.24 -23.05
C ARG A 393 1.15 -31.12 -23.66
N ALA A 394 0.23 -31.66 -22.87
CA ALA A 394 -0.84 -32.52 -23.36
C ALA A 394 -1.97 -31.69 -24.00
N PRO A 395 -2.70 -32.17 -25.02
CA PRO A 395 -3.78 -31.43 -25.67
C PRO A 395 -5.13 -31.48 -24.89
N LEU A 396 -5.10 -31.24 -23.58
CA LEU A 396 -6.28 -31.20 -22.71
C LEU A 396 -7.21 -30.01 -23.01
N GLN A 397 -8.52 -30.24 -23.01
CA GLN A 397 -9.52 -29.20 -23.30
C GLN A 397 -10.09 -28.58 -22.03
N HIS A 398 -10.28 -29.34 -20.96
CA HIS A 398 -11.01 -28.89 -19.78
C HIS A 398 -10.09 -28.64 -18.58
N VAL A 399 -8.79 -28.53 -18.83
CA VAL A 399 -7.76 -28.29 -17.82
C VAL A 399 -7.05 -26.97 -18.12
N GLU A 400 -6.68 -26.25 -17.07
CA GLU A 400 -5.86 -25.05 -17.13
C GLU A 400 -4.61 -25.24 -18.01
N ARG A 401 -4.27 -24.18 -18.75
CA ARG A 401 -3.11 -24.13 -19.64
C ARG A 401 -2.09 -23.15 -19.14
N GLY A 402 -0.83 -23.49 -19.35
CA GLY A 402 0.26 -22.60 -19.03
C GLY A 402 1.60 -23.04 -19.59
N ARG A 403 2.65 -22.41 -19.07
CA ARG A 403 4.05 -22.70 -19.36
C ARG A 403 4.82 -22.79 -18.06
N CYS A 404 5.66 -23.80 -17.92
CA CYS A 404 6.54 -23.93 -16.77
C CYS A 404 7.87 -23.22 -17.00
N HIS A 405 8.37 -22.59 -15.95
CA HIS A 405 9.74 -22.12 -15.77
C HIS A 405 10.27 -22.68 -14.44
N TYR A 406 11.58 -22.52 -14.18
CA TYR A 406 12.28 -23.17 -13.06
C TYR A 406 11.54 -23.02 -11.70
N THR A 407 11.11 -21.80 -11.35
CA THR A 407 10.41 -21.48 -10.08
C THR A 407 9.05 -20.81 -10.31
N SER A 408 8.48 -20.90 -11.51
CA SER A 408 7.21 -20.25 -11.81
C SER A 408 6.42 -20.95 -12.90
N VAL A 409 5.11 -20.73 -12.89
CA VAL A 409 4.23 -21.09 -14.00
C VAL A 409 3.56 -19.85 -14.54
N THR A 410 3.43 -19.76 -15.86
CA THR A 410 2.61 -18.74 -16.52
C THR A 410 1.33 -19.39 -17.02
N ILE A 411 0.22 -19.17 -16.33
CA ILE A 411 -1.11 -19.64 -16.69
C ILE A 411 -1.62 -18.78 -17.85
N THR A 412 -1.84 -19.37 -19.00
CA THR A 412 -2.29 -18.70 -20.23
C THR A 412 -3.81 -18.74 -20.41
N SER A 413 -4.50 -19.65 -19.72
CA SER A 413 -5.95 -19.77 -19.76
C SER A 413 -6.59 -18.91 -18.66
N ILE A 414 -6.91 -17.65 -18.99
CA ILE A 414 -7.51 -16.70 -18.04
C ILE A 414 -9.04 -16.83 -18.05
N GLY A 415 -9.60 -17.14 -16.89
CA GLY A 415 -11.05 -17.29 -16.70
C GLY A 415 -11.56 -16.54 -15.47
N GLN A 416 -12.87 -16.31 -15.43
CA GLN A 416 -13.57 -15.80 -14.27
C GLN A 416 -13.95 -16.94 -13.32
N THR A 417 -14.25 -16.60 -12.06
CA THR A 417 -14.65 -17.60 -11.06
C THR A 417 -15.97 -18.26 -11.44
N LEU A 418 -16.14 -19.53 -11.07
CA LEU A 418 -17.39 -20.26 -11.31
C LEU A 418 -18.61 -19.53 -10.73
N LYS A 419 -18.50 -18.96 -9.53
CA LYS A 419 -19.58 -18.20 -8.88
C LYS A 419 -20.05 -17.02 -9.73
N THR A 420 -19.10 -16.23 -10.26
CA THR A 420 -19.42 -15.12 -11.16
C THR A 420 -20.11 -15.62 -12.42
N ALA A 421 -19.54 -16.63 -13.08
CA ALA A 421 -20.07 -17.15 -14.34
C ALA A 421 -21.50 -17.70 -14.22
N LEU A 422 -21.83 -18.36 -13.10
CA LEU A 422 -23.19 -18.80 -12.81
C LEU A 422 -24.14 -17.63 -12.57
N SER A 423 -23.70 -16.59 -11.84
CA SER A 423 -24.54 -15.41 -11.57
C SER A 423 -24.83 -14.56 -12.83
N GLU A 424 -24.00 -14.70 -13.86
CA GLU A 424 -24.12 -14.02 -15.15
C GLU A 424 -24.76 -14.92 -16.22
N ASP A 425 -25.28 -16.11 -15.84
CA ASP A 425 -25.89 -17.10 -16.73
C ASP A 425 -25.01 -17.49 -17.94
N LEU A 426 -23.68 -17.45 -17.79
CA LEU A 426 -22.75 -17.78 -18.88
C LEU A 426 -22.64 -19.28 -19.15
N VAL A 427 -22.88 -20.10 -18.13
CA VAL A 427 -22.80 -21.56 -18.18
C VAL A 427 -23.88 -22.19 -17.31
N SER A 428 -24.37 -23.37 -17.69
CA SER A 428 -25.32 -24.13 -16.86
C SER A 428 -24.58 -25.03 -15.85
N ARG A 429 -25.22 -25.33 -14.72
CA ARG A 429 -24.68 -26.28 -13.73
C ARG A 429 -24.42 -27.66 -14.34
N ASP A 430 -25.27 -28.12 -15.24
CA ASP A 430 -25.08 -29.40 -15.94
C ASP A 430 -23.84 -29.37 -16.86
N THR A 431 -23.64 -28.26 -17.58
CA THR A 431 -22.44 -28.05 -18.39
C THR A 431 -21.18 -28.05 -17.53
N VAL A 432 -21.20 -27.36 -16.39
CA VAL A 432 -20.09 -27.31 -15.44
C VAL A 432 -19.76 -28.71 -14.92
N LYS A 433 -20.76 -29.44 -14.43
CA LYS A 433 -20.59 -30.82 -13.95
C LYS A 433 -19.98 -31.73 -15.03
N ALA A 434 -20.50 -31.65 -16.25
CA ALA A 434 -20.02 -32.47 -17.36
C ALA A 434 -18.57 -32.14 -17.75
N GLN A 435 -18.22 -30.84 -17.84
CA GLN A 435 -16.87 -30.43 -18.24
C GLN A 435 -15.83 -30.64 -17.15
N VAL A 436 -16.16 -30.48 -15.86
CA VAL A 436 -15.27 -30.87 -14.76
C VAL A 436 -15.02 -32.38 -14.78
N ARG A 437 -16.04 -33.20 -15.08
CA ARG A 437 -15.85 -34.64 -15.25
C ARG A 437 -14.93 -34.96 -16.43
N SER A 438 -15.08 -34.26 -17.56
CA SER A 438 -14.16 -34.38 -18.69
C SER A 438 -12.73 -33.99 -18.33
N ALA A 439 -12.53 -32.94 -17.53
CA ALA A 439 -11.22 -32.51 -17.04
C ALA A 439 -10.51 -33.60 -16.22
N LEU A 440 -11.26 -34.25 -15.32
CA LEU A 440 -10.72 -35.38 -14.53
C LEU A 440 -10.35 -36.56 -15.43
N ASN A 441 -11.23 -36.96 -16.35
CA ASN A 441 -10.94 -38.05 -17.30
C ASN A 441 -9.70 -37.74 -18.14
N GLU A 442 -9.54 -36.49 -18.57
CA GLU A 442 -8.37 -35.99 -19.30
C GLU A 442 -7.08 -36.14 -18.47
N LEU A 443 -7.07 -35.71 -17.21
CA LEU A 443 -5.93 -35.89 -16.30
C LEU A 443 -5.64 -37.37 -16.02
N HIS A 444 -6.67 -38.16 -15.73
CA HIS A 444 -6.56 -39.59 -15.44
C HIS A 444 -6.01 -40.37 -16.64
N SER A 445 -6.32 -39.95 -17.87
CA SER A 445 -5.74 -40.54 -19.09
C SER A 445 -4.22 -40.32 -19.20
N LEU A 446 -3.69 -39.29 -18.53
CA LEU A 446 -2.25 -39.08 -18.36
C LEU A 446 -1.70 -39.85 -17.14
N GLY A 447 -2.51 -40.63 -16.43
CA GLY A 447 -2.11 -41.29 -15.19
C GLY A 447 -1.85 -40.30 -14.05
N LEU A 448 -2.49 -39.13 -14.08
CA LEU A 448 -2.42 -38.10 -13.04
C LEU A 448 -3.80 -37.85 -12.45
N ALA A 449 -3.88 -37.60 -11.14
CA ALA A 449 -5.07 -37.13 -10.43
C ALA A 449 -4.87 -35.67 -9.99
N HIS A 450 -5.95 -34.91 -9.85
CA HIS A 450 -5.93 -33.48 -9.50
C HIS A 450 -5.69 -33.22 -8.01
N CYS A 451 -6.36 -34.01 -7.15
CA CYS A 451 -6.32 -33.98 -5.69
C CYS A 451 -6.81 -32.70 -5.01
N ASN A 452 -7.44 -31.78 -5.74
CA ASN A 452 -7.95 -30.51 -5.21
C ASN A 452 -9.20 -30.03 -5.96
N VAL A 453 -10.16 -30.93 -6.16
CA VAL A 453 -11.40 -30.65 -6.92
C VAL A 453 -12.41 -29.94 -6.01
N GLN A 454 -12.67 -28.66 -6.29
CA GLN A 454 -13.60 -27.80 -5.53
C GLN A 454 -14.02 -26.61 -6.39
N ALA A 455 -15.15 -25.96 -6.10
CA ALA A 455 -15.66 -24.85 -6.92
C ALA A 455 -14.69 -23.66 -7.03
N ALA A 456 -13.85 -23.44 -6.01
CA ALA A 456 -12.83 -22.40 -6.02
C ALA A 456 -11.75 -22.58 -7.11
N ASN A 457 -11.56 -23.82 -7.57
CA ASN A 457 -10.56 -24.19 -8.59
C ASN A 457 -11.17 -24.41 -9.97
N VAL A 458 -12.46 -24.10 -10.14
CA VAL A 458 -13.17 -24.18 -11.41
C VAL A 458 -13.35 -22.78 -11.98
N PHE A 459 -12.91 -22.60 -13.22
CA PHE A 459 -12.94 -21.30 -13.90
C PHE A 459 -13.67 -21.40 -15.24
N VAL A 460 -14.27 -20.30 -15.67
CA VAL A 460 -14.90 -20.18 -16.99
C VAL A 460 -14.06 -19.23 -17.83
N LEU A 461 -13.52 -19.73 -18.95
CA LEU A 461 -12.66 -18.95 -19.82
C LEU A 461 -13.38 -17.75 -20.40
N LEU A 462 -12.68 -16.61 -20.45
CA LEU A 462 -13.26 -15.38 -20.97
C LEU A 462 -13.58 -15.46 -22.47
N GLU A 463 -12.71 -16.13 -23.23
CA GLU A 463 -12.71 -16.17 -24.70
C GLU A 463 -13.84 -17.04 -25.28
N ASP A 464 -13.97 -18.28 -24.81
CA ASP A 464 -14.84 -19.30 -25.39
C ASP A 464 -15.89 -19.85 -24.41
N LYS A 465 -15.94 -19.31 -23.19
CA LYS A 465 -16.86 -19.73 -22.10
C LYS A 465 -16.74 -21.21 -21.70
N ARG A 466 -15.63 -21.85 -22.04
CA ARG A 466 -15.34 -23.22 -21.62
C ARG A 466 -15.01 -23.27 -20.13
N VAL A 467 -15.47 -24.32 -19.47
CA VAL A 467 -15.19 -24.63 -18.07
C VAL A 467 -13.87 -25.38 -18.00
N ILE A 468 -12.96 -24.89 -17.17
CA ILE A 468 -11.67 -25.51 -16.93
C ILE A 468 -11.45 -25.76 -15.44
N LEU A 469 -10.69 -26.81 -15.14
CA LEU A 469 -10.17 -27.11 -13.81
C LEU A 469 -8.72 -26.58 -13.70
N GLY A 470 -8.45 -25.74 -12.71
CA GLY A 470 -7.15 -25.13 -12.45
C GLY A 470 -6.60 -25.44 -11.06
N ASP A 471 -5.54 -24.74 -10.65
CA ASP A 471 -4.80 -25.02 -9.40
C ASP A 471 -4.17 -26.43 -9.36
N LEU A 472 -3.31 -26.68 -10.36
CA LEU A 472 -2.76 -28.00 -10.67
C LEU A 472 -1.60 -28.44 -9.75
N GLU A 473 -1.26 -27.66 -8.73
CA GLU A 473 -0.11 -27.90 -7.85
C GLU A 473 -0.22 -29.17 -7.00
N SER A 474 -1.46 -29.59 -6.73
CA SER A 474 -1.71 -30.82 -6.00
C SER A 474 -1.63 -32.08 -6.88
N CYS A 475 -1.52 -31.91 -8.20
CA CYS A 475 -1.54 -33.02 -9.15
C CYS A 475 -0.41 -34.01 -8.88
N ARG A 476 -0.73 -35.30 -8.99
CA ARG A 476 0.21 -36.39 -8.73
C ARG A 476 -0.22 -37.67 -9.44
N PRO A 477 0.64 -38.71 -9.53
CA PRO A 477 0.25 -39.99 -10.13
C PRO A 477 -1.02 -40.57 -9.48
N VAL A 478 -1.90 -41.17 -10.28
CA VAL A 478 -3.20 -41.72 -9.84
C VAL A 478 -3.08 -42.74 -8.69
N ASP A 479 -1.99 -43.50 -8.67
CA ASP A 479 -1.72 -44.55 -7.67
C ASP A 479 -0.97 -44.03 -6.43
N ALA A 480 -0.57 -42.75 -6.43
CA ALA A 480 0.14 -42.15 -5.30
C ALA A 480 -0.80 -41.92 -4.11
N ALA A 481 -0.22 -41.78 -2.92
CA ALA A 481 -0.98 -41.38 -1.74
C ALA A 481 -1.52 -39.92 -1.89
N PRO A 482 -2.72 -39.63 -1.35
CA PRO A 482 -3.28 -38.28 -1.34
C PRO A 482 -2.38 -37.22 -0.68
N PRO A 483 -2.49 -35.92 -1.06
CA PRO A 483 -1.69 -34.82 -0.47
C PRO A 483 -1.97 -34.54 1.00
N GLN A 484 -3.21 -34.78 1.44
CA GLN A 484 -3.70 -34.41 2.77
C GLN A 484 -4.28 -35.64 3.49
N VAL A 485 -4.50 -35.50 4.80
CA VAL A 485 -5.18 -36.52 5.61
C VAL A 485 -6.64 -36.61 5.13
N CYS A 486 -6.94 -37.64 4.35
CA CYS A 486 -8.27 -37.92 3.82
C CYS A 486 -9.08 -38.81 4.79
N PRO A 487 -10.40 -38.89 4.63
CA PRO A 487 -11.23 -39.86 5.34
C PRO A 487 -10.64 -41.29 5.25
N ASN A 488 -10.80 -42.08 6.31
CA ASN A 488 -10.15 -43.40 6.59
C ASN A 488 -10.30 -44.52 5.53
N LYS A 489 -10.74 -44.23 4.30
CA LYS A 489 -10.94 -45.19 3.21
C LYS A 489 -10.27 -44.81 1.89
N ILE A 490 -9.80 -43.58 1.75
CA ILE A 490 -9.16 -43.10 0.51
C ILE A 490 -7.66 -43.38 0.59
N LYS A 491 -7.16 -44.22 -0.32
CA LYS A 491 -5.77 -44.70 -0.35
C LYS A 491 -4.99 -44.13 -1.53
N THR A 492 -5.68 -43.81 -2.62
CA THR A 492 -5.04 -43.33 -3.85
C THR A 492 -5.52 -41.92 -4.21
N ALA A 493 -4.69 -41.23 -4.97
CA ALA A 493 -4.99 -39.92 -5.53
C ALA A 493 -6.24 -39.95 -6.45
N LEU A 494 -6.43 -41.05 -7.19
CA LEU A 494 -7.62 -41.28 -8.01
C LEU A 494 -8.91 -41.41 -7.17
N GLU A 495 -8.85 -42.17 -6.07
CA GLU A 495 -9.99 -42.29 -5.14
C GLU A 495 -10.35 -40.93 -4.50
N LEU A 496 -9.34 -40.08 -4.27
CA LEU A 496 -9.57 -38.73 -3.77
C LEU A 496 -10.33 -37.86 -4.79
N ASP A 497 -9.94 -37.89 -6.07
CA ASP A 497 -10.62 -37.13 -7.13
C ASP A 497 -12.10 -37.50 -7.24
N GLU A 498 -12.43 -38.79 -7.18
CA GLU A 498 -13.83 -39.24 -7.25
C GLU A 498 -14.66 -38.77 -6.04
N TYR A 499 -14.06 -38.83 -4.85
CA TYR A 499 -14.70 -38.32 -3.63
C TYR A 499 -14.91 -36.81 -3.68
N GLN A 500 -13.89 -36.06 -4.09
CA GLN A 500 -13.95 -34.61 -4.20
C GLN A 500 -14.91 -34.17 -5.31
N PHE A 501 -14.97 -34.89 -6.44
CA PHE A 501 -15.97 -34.61 -7.48
C PHE A 501 -17.40 -34.77 -6.95
N GLY A 502 -17.68 -35.81 -6.15
CA GLY A 502 -18.98 -35.97 -5.49
C GLY A 502 -19.32 -34.76 -4.63
N THR A 503 -18.38 -34.34 -3.78
CA THR A 503 -18.51 -33.17 -2.91
C THR A 503 -18.71 -31.88 -3.70
N PHE A 504 -17.98 -31.72 -4.80
CA PHE A 504 -18.12 -30.58 -5.70
C PHE A 504 -19.50 -30.53 -6.38
N VAL A 505 -20.08 -31.67 -6.75
CA VAL A 505 -21.44 -31.70 -7.32
C VAL A 505 -22.47 -31.23 -6.28
N ASP A 506 -22.31 -31.63 -5.03
CA ASP A 506 -23.17 -31.16 -3.94
C ASP A 506 -22.98 -29.65 -3.68
N GLU A 507 -21.73 -29.16 -3.69
CA GLU A 507 -21.40 -27.73 -3.61
C GLU A 507 -22.08 -26.94 -4.74
N LEU A 508 -21.90 -27.38 -5.99
CA LEU A 508 -22.46 -26.75 -7.19
C LEU A 508 -23.99 -26.66 -7.16
N ALA A 509 -24.68 -27.63 -6.55
CA ALA A 509 -26.13 -27.61 -6.40
C ALA A 509 -26.62 -26.48 -5.46
N THR A 510 -25.75 -26.00 -4.57
CA THR A 510 -26.05 -24.94 -3.59
C THR A 510 -25.57 -23.54 -3.99
N MET A 511 -24.74 -23.45 -5.02
CA MET A 511 -24.19 -22.18 -5.54
C MET A 511 -25.19 -21.33 -6.29
#